data_AF-A0A2E9AGC8-F1
#
_entry.id   AF-A0A2E9AGC8-F1
#
_cell.length_a   1.000
_cell.length_b   1.000
_cell.length_c   1.000
_cell.angle_alpha   90.00
_cell.angle_beta   90.00
_cell.angle_gamma   90.00
#
_symmetry.space_group_name_H-M   'P 1'
#
loop_
_entity.id
_entity.type
_entity.pdbx_description
1 polymer ?
#
loop_
_entity_poly.entity_id
_entity_poly.type
_entity_poly.pdbx_seq_one_letter_code
_entity_poly.pdbx_strand_id
1 'polypeptide(L)'
;MLAAVLLAGCAGGPPEDPTEPAYQRYWQCAYGAAMPYAADYSVSPRSAAARAQSACANVYRAYRDARINYVRSVVPSHDRDMATTLGNQAARERRKMVTQRLIELVAEAR
;
A
#
# COMPACT_ATOMS: atom_id res chain seq x y z
N MET A 1 -7.96 46.47 25.58
CA MET A 1 -7.06 45.30 25.56
C MET A 1 -7.94 44.06 25.55
N LEU A 2 -8.23 43.53 24.36
CA LEU A 2 -9.00 42.30 24.18
C LEU A 2 -8.03 41.15 23.95
N ALA A 3 -7.93 40.28 24.95
CA ALA A 3 -7.19 39.04 24.89
C ALA A 3 -7.90 38.09 23.92
N ALA A 4 -7.40 38.00 22.68
CA ALA A 4 -7.74 36.92 21.78
C ALA A 4 -6.97 35.67 22.24
N VAL A 5 -7.64 34.82 23.00
CA VAL A 5 -7.17 33.50 23.39
C VAL A 5 -7.04 32.65 22.13
N LEU A 6 -5.80 32.20 21.88
CA LEU A 6 -5.40 31.30 20.81
C LEU A 6 -6.17 29.97 20.90
N LEU A 7 -7.15 29.76 20.02
CA LEU A 7 -7.65 28.42 19.69
C LEU A 7 -6.74 27.79 18.63
N ALA A 8 -5.48 27.55 19.00
CA ALA A 8 -4.56 26.69 18.25
C ALA A 8 -4.60 25.29 18.89
N GLY A 9 -5.57 24.48 18.48
CA GLY A 9 -5.71 23.13 19.04
C GLY A 9 -6.80 22.35 18.35
N CYS A 10 -6.54 21.91 17.11
CA CYS A 10 -7.16 20.76 16.43
C CYS A 10 -6.56 20.61 15.01
N ALA A 11 -5.23 20.63 14.88
CA ALA A 11 -4.54 20.26 13.63
C ALA A 11 -3.68 19.01 13.79
N GLY A 12 -4.00 18.18 14.79
CA GLY A 12 -3.49 16.82 14.86
C GLY A 12 -4.34 15.94 13.95
N GLY A 13 -4.05 15.96 12.65
CA GLY A 13 -4.54 14.92 11.75
C GLY A 13 -4.16 13.54 12.31
N PRO A 14 -4.90 12.47 11.96
CA PRO A 14 -4.52 11.13 12.37
C PRO A 14 -3.04 10.88 12.00
N PRO A 15 -2.26 10.24 12.89
CA PRO A 15 -0.85 9.99 12.63
C PRO A 15 -0.70 9.32 11.26
N GLU A 16 0.12 9.92 10.39
CA GLU A 16 0.39 9.42 9.04
C GLU A 16 0.95 7.99 9.16
N ASP A 17 0.39 7.03 8.40
CA ASP A 17 0.91 5.66 8.40
C ASP A 17 2.36 5.71 7.89
N PRO A 18 3.37 5.37 8.70
CA PRO A 18 4.77 5.51 8.31
C PRO A 18 5.15 4.56 7.15
N THR A 19 4.27 3.61 6.81
CA THR A 19 4.44 2.70 5.68
C THR A 19 3.87 3.26 4.38
N GLU A 20 3.13 4.37 4.42
CA GLU A 20 2.46 4.99 3.30
C GLU A 20 3.41 5.36 2.14
N PRO A 21 4.60 5.95 2.37
CA PRO A 21 5.52 6.24 1.26
C PRO A 21 6.00 4.97 0.53
N ALA A 22 6.19 3.86 1.26
CA ALA A 22 6.55 2.59 0.64
C ALA A 22 5.38 1.95 -0.10
N TYR A 23 4.17 2.08 0.44
CA TYR A 23 2.94 1.67 -0.23
C TYR A 23 2.71 2.45 -1.53
N GLN A 24 2.85 3.78 -1.51
CA GLN A 24 2.68 4.63 -2.68
C GLN A 24 3.65 4.26 -3.82
N ARG A 25 4.93 4.00 -3.51
CA ARG A 25 5.89 3.49 -4.51
C ARG A 25 5.44 2.15 -5.11
N TYR A 26 4.96 1.24 -4.27
CA TYR A 26 4.44 -0.05 -4.74
C TYR A 26 3.20 0.12 -5.63
N TRP A 27 2.26 0.96 -5.22
CA TRP A 27 1.07 1.30 -5.99
C TRP A 27 1.43 1.90 -7.36
N GLN A 28 2.29 2.92 -7.39
CA GLN A 28 2.73 3.57 -8.62
C GLN A 28 3.39 2.59 -9.60
N CYS A 29 4.26 1.71 -9.10
CA CYS A 29 4.85 0.65 -9.93
C CYS A 29 3.76 -0.26 -10.51
N ALA A 30 2.87 -0.78 -9.66
CA ALA A 30 1.89 -1.77 -10.09
C ALA A 30 0.84 -1.18 -11.04
N TYR A 31 0.40 0.05 -10.77
CA TYR A 31 -0.48 0.81 -11.66
C TYR A 31 0.19 1.08 -13.01
N GLY A 32 1.41 1.65 -13.00
CA GLY A 32 2.16 1.95 -14.22
C GLY A 32 2.46 0.72 -15.07
N ALA A 33 2.65 -0.45 -14.45
CA ALA A 33 2.84 -1.72 -15.15
C ALA A 33 1.54 -2.36 -15.68
N ALA A 34 0.38 -2.04 -15.09
CA ALA A 34 -0.92 -2.59 -15.49
C ALA A 34 -1.58 -1.79 -16.62
N MET A 35 -1.53 -0.46 -16.55
CA MET A 35 -2.27 0.41 -17.47
C MET A 35 -1.95 0.29 -18.96
N PRO A 36 -0.73 -0.11 -19.40
CA PRO A 36 -0.49 -0.39 -20.81
C PRO A 36 -1.42 -1.47 -21.39
N TYR A 37 -1.94 -2.38 -20.56
CA TYR A 37 -2.89 -3.42 -20.97
C TYR A 37 -4.36 -2.95 -21.05
N ALA A 38 -4.64 -1.67 -20.77
CA ALA A 38 -5.97 -1.10 -20.97
C ALA A 38 -6.35 -1.07 -22.46
N ALA A 39 -5.39 -0.74 -23.33
CA ALA A 39 -5.59 -0.74 -24.78
C ALA A 39 -5.38 -2.11 -25.46
N ASP A 40 -4.88 -3.11 -24.71
CA ASP A 40 -4.61 -4.46 -25.22
C ASP A 40 -5.74 -5.43 -24.83
N TYR A 41 -6.68 -5.64 -25.75
CA TYR A 41 -7.82 -6.53 -25.56
C TYR A 41 -7.43 -8.02 -25.60
N SER A 42 -6.22 -8.38 -26.05
CA SER A 42 -5.75 -9.78 -26.05
C SER A 42 -5.36 -10.29 -24.66
N VAL A 43 -5.07 -9.38 -23.74
CA VAL A 43 -4.74 -9.68 -22.34
C VAL A 43 -5.99 -9.44 -21.49
N SER A 44 -6.37 -10.38 -20.62
CA SER A 44 -7.47 -10.14 -19.68
C SER A 44 -7.04 -9.22 -18.53
N PRO A 45 -7.95 -8.43 -17.92
CA PRO A 45 -7.60 -7.55 -16.79
C PRO A 45 -6.94 -8.29 -15.62
N ARG A 46 -7.38 -9.53 -15.35
CA ARG A 46 -6.73 -10.41 -14.36
C ARG A 46 -5.29 -10.77 -14.73
N SER A 47 -5.02 -11.03 -16.01
CA SER A 47 -3.65 -11.31 -16.48
C SER A 47 -2.76 -10.07 -16.42
N ALA A 48 -3.31 -8.89 -16.77
CA ALA A 48 -2.62 -7.60 -16.64
C ALA A 48 -2.20 -7.33 -15.18
N ALA A 49 -3.14 -7.46 -14.24
CA ALA A 49 -2.86 -7.31 -12.82
C ALA A 49 -1.81 -8.31 -12.32
N ALA A 50 -1.89 -9.59 -12.70
CA ALA A 50 -0.90 -10.60 -12.34
C ALA A 50 0.51 -10.27 -12.86
N ARG A 51 0.61 -9.78 -14.10
CA ARG A 51 1.88 -9.34 -14.70
C ARG A 51 2.46 -8.14 -13.98
N ALA A 52 1.63 -7.13 -13.67
CA ALA A 52 2.05 -5.97 -12.88
C ALA A 52 2.54 -6.36 -11.48
N GLN A 53 1.82 -7.26 -10.80
CA GLN A 53 2.23 -7.82 -9.50
C GLN A 53 3.58 -8.52 -9.56
N SER A 54 3.87 -9.24 -10.65
CA SER A 54 5.15 -9.92 -10.87
C SER A 54 6.28 -8.92 -11.14
N ALA A 55 6.05 -7.95 -12.02
CA ALA A 55 7.03 -6.92 -12.38
C ALA A 55 7.44 -6.07 -11.16
N CYS A 56 6.51 -5.79 -10.26
CA CYS A 56 6.72 -4.93 -9.09
C CYS A 56 7.04 -5.69 -7.80
N ALA A 57 7.45 -6.97 -7.88
CA ALA A 57 7.71 -7.81 -6.70
C ALA A 57 8.76 -7.22 -5.74
N ASN A 58 9.79 -6.56 -6.24
CA ASN A 58 10.82 -5.91 -5.42
C ASN A 58 10.26 -4.74 -4.61
N VAL A 59 9.44 -3.90 -5.24
CA VAL A 59 8.83 -2.74 -4.58
C VAL A 59 7.80 -3.19 -3.55
N TYR A 60 7.04 -4.25 -3.86
CA TYR A 60 6.16 -4.90 -2.88
C TYR A 60 6.94 -5.44 -1.67
N ARG A 61 8.10 -6.09 -1.87
CA ARG A 61 8.94 -6.56 -0.76
C ARG A 61 9.36 -5.41 0.15
N ALA A 62 9.80 -4.28 -0.42
CA ALA A 62 10.14 -3.10 0.37
C ALA A 62 8.96 -2.57 1.21
N TYR A 63 7.75 -2.51 0.63
CA TYR A 63 6.53 -2.16 1.38
C TYR A 63 6.23 -3.16 2.50
N ARG A 64 6.28 -4.47 2.21
CA ARG A 64 6.06 -5.53 3.19
C ARG A 64 7.03 -5.42 4.35
N ASP A 65 8.31 -5.21 4.07
CA ASP A 65 9.34 -5.11 5.09
C ASP A 65 9.16 -3.84 5.95
N ALA A 66 8.76 -2.71 5.34
CA ALA A 66 8.35 -1.52 6.08
C ALA A 66 7.16 -1.80 7.01
N ARG A 67 6.16 -2.57 6.55
CA ARG A 67 4.99 -2.94 7.36
C ARG A 67 5.36 -3.85 8.53
N ILE A 68 6.22 -4.83 8.30
CA ILE A 68 6.77 -5.68 9.37
C ILE A 68 7.51 -4.84 10.40
N ASN A 69 8.40 -3.96 9.96
CA ASN A 69 9.20 -3.13 10.86
C ASN A 69 8.35 -2.18 11.71
N TYR A 70 7.32 -1.58 11.11
CA TYR A 70 6.37 -0.75 11.86
C TYR A 70 5.60 -1.56 12.92
N VAL A 71 5.04 -2.72 12.56
CA VAL A 71 4.33 -3.55 13.55
C VAL A 71 5.28 -4.00 14.67
N ARG A 72 6.53 -4.35 14.33
CA ARG A 72 7.56 -4.69 15.33
C ARG A 72 7.96 -3.52 16.24
N SER A 73 7.83 -2.28 15.81
CA SER A 73 8.20 -1.11 16.63
C SER A 73 7.14 -0.72 17.66
N VAL A 74 5.90 -1.18 17.47
CA VAL A 74 4.78 -0.85 18.36
C VAL A 74 4.38 -2.00 19.30
N VAL A 75 5.01 -3.17 19.18
CA VAL A 75 4.80 -4.32 20.09
C VAL A 75 5.99 -4.53 21.04
N PRO A 76 5.77 -5.18 22.20
CA PRO A 76 6.85 -5.62 23.09
C PRO A 76 7.85 -6.54 22.39
N SER A 77 9.10 -6.55 22.89
CA SER A 77 10.19 -7.33 22.28
C SER A 77 9.93 -8.84 22.26
N HIS A 78 9.24 -9.40 23.25
CA HIS A 78 8.90 -10.82 23.34
C HIS A 78 7.84 -11.25 22.31
N ASP A 79 7.12 -10.30 21.69
CA ASP A 79 6.07 -10.55 20.70
C ASP A 79 6.52 -10.31 19.24
N ARG A 80 7.83 -10.11 19.00
CA ARG A 80 8.34 -9.70 17.69
C ARG A 80 8.09 -10.70 16.56
N ASP A 81 8.03 -11.99 16.87
CA ASP A 81 7.73 -13.02 15.87
C ASP A 81 6.25 -12.99 15.46
N MET A 82 5.35 -12.80 16.43
CA MET A 82 3.94 -12.56 16.17
C MET A 82 3.76 -11.27 15.34
N ALA A 83 4.44 -10.18 15.71
CA ALA A 83 4.41 -8.94 14.93
C ALA A 83 4.91 -9.10 13.49
N THR A 84 5.92 -9.93 13.28
CA THR A 84 6.39 -10.27 11.92
C THR A 84 5.29 -10.98 11.13
N THR A 85 4.58 -11.91 11.76
CA THR A 85 3.45 -12.62 11.14
C THR A 85 2.31 -11.64 10.79
N LEU A 86 1.93 -10.78 11.71
CA LEU A 86 0.88 -9.77 11.52
C LEU A 86 1.24 -8.77 10.41
N GLY A 87 2.48 -8.25 10.41
CA GLY A 87 2.97 -7.35 9.36
C GLY A 87 2.95 -8.01 7.98
N ASN A 88 3.36 -9.28 7.89
CA ASN A 88 3.28 -10.07 6.65
C ASN A 88 1.83 -10.29 6.19
N GLN A 89 0.90 -10.61 7.10
CA GLN A 89 -0.51 -10.79 6.77
C GLN A 89 -1.14 -9.48 6.28
N ALA A 90 -0.89 -8.36 6.96
CA ALA A 90 -1.38 -7.04 6.55
C ALA A 90 -0.88 -6.65 5.14
N ALA A 91 0.42 -6.85 4.87
CA ALA A 91 0.99 -6.58 3.55
C ALA A 91 0.39 -7.48 2.45
N ARG A 92 0.15 -8.76 2.74
CA ARG A 92 -0.50 -9.70 1.82
C ARG A 92 -1.94 -9.30 1.51
N GLU A 93 -2.70 -8.88 2.52
CA GLU A 93 -4.07 -8.42 2.30
C GLU A 93 -4.10 -7.17 1.45
N ARG A 94 -3.20 -6.21 1.71
CA ARG A 94 -3.03 -5.05 0.84
C ARG A 94 -2.69 -5.43 -0.60
N ARG A 95 -1.84 -6.45 -0.80
CA ARG A 95 -1.51 -6.95 -2.15
C ARG A 95 -2.74 -7.48 -2.89
N LYS A 96 -3.65 -8.20 -2.20
CA LYS A 96 -4.91 -8.66 -2.80
C LYS A 96 -5.79 -7.48 -3.20
N MET A 97 -5.94 -6.49 -2.32
CA MET A 97 -6.72 -5.27 -2.62
C MET A 97 -6.17 -4.51 -3.82
N VAL A 98 -4.84 -4.32 -3.89
CA VAL A 98 -4.19 -3.71 -5.07
C VAL A 98 -4.46 -4.54 -6.32
N THR A 99 -4.35 -5.87 -6.24
CA THR A 99 -4.60 -6.75 -7.39
C THR A 99 -6.03 -6.59 -7.90
N GLN A 100 -7.01 -6.62 -7.01
CA GLN A 100 -8.42 -6.40 -7.36
C GLN A 100 -8.64 -5.02 -7.97
N ARG A 101 -8.05 -3.97 -7.39
CA ARG A 101 -8.18 -2.61 -7.92
C ARG A 101 -7.55 -2.46 -9.32
N LEU A 102 -6.42 -3.12 -9.59
CA LEU A 102 -5.83 -3.11 -10.93
C LEU A 102 -6.70 -3.82 -11.96
N ILE A 103 -7.37 -4.91 -11.56
CA ILE A 103 -8.33 -5.62 -12.43
C ILE A 103 -9.47 -4.67 -12.83
N GLU A 104 -10.04 -3.97 -11.86
CA GLU A 104 -11.11 -2.99 -12.08
C GLU A 104 -10.64 -1.86 -12.99
N LEU A 105 -9.51 -1.22 -12.68
CA LEU A 105 -8.98 -0.10 -13.46
C LEU A 105 -8.67 -0.48 -14.92
N VAL A 106 -8.10 -1.66 -15.16
CA VAL A 106 -7.84 -2.13 -16.53
C VAL A 106 -9.14 -2.49 -17.26
N ALA A 107 -10.18 -2.92 -16.55
CA ALA A 107 -11.49 -3.19 -17.14
C ALA A 107 -12.27 -1.90 -17.43
N GLU A 108 -12.21 -0.91 -16.54
CA GLU A 108 -12.86 0.40 -16.65
C GLU A 108 -12.24 1.28 -17.74
N ALA A 109 -10.94 1.15 -18.01
CA ALA A 109 -10.21 1.95 -19.00
C ALA A 109 -10.24 1.38 -20.44
N ARG A 110 -10.99 0.30 -20.67
CA ARG A 110 -11.22 -0.32 -22.00
C ARG A 110 -12.42 0.28 -22.71
#